data_AF-A0A1V6F951-F1
#
_entry.id   AF-A0A1V6F951-F1
#
_cell.length_a   1.000
_cell.length_b   1.000
_cell.length_c   1.000
_cell.angle_alpha   90.00
_cell.angle_beta   90.00
_cell.angle_gamma   90.00
#
_symmetry.space_group_name_H-M   'P 1'
#
loop_
_entity.id
_entity.type
_entity.pdbx_description
1 polymer ?
#
loop_
_entity_poly.entity_id
_entity_poly.type
_entity_poly.pdbx_seq_one_letter_code
_entity_poly.pdbx_strand_id
1 'polypeptide(L)'
;MFNKASIRFSTILAALAMLLSLSCSEGPTKVTVRDDNQDQVAHLAPDPNILGNTEMFFIPQTIQGSAIWVINGPGANVGIDIRDRANSAFIYYADSYLGAGKNSAQTGTQIPWNKWMRVRLVVYKSGLSGAIVSFIDLLGLDFFDSIEDYMIEQIYENDVYLSSDGIHKTMPIKHK
;
A
#
# COMPACT_ATOMS: atom_id res chain seq x y z
N MET A 1 -27.26 42.00 -36.89
CA MET A 1 -25.80 42.03 -37.11
C MET A 1 -25.13 41.55 -35.83
N PHE A 2 -24.70 40.29 -35.78
CA PHE A 2 -23.98 39.77 -34.60
C PHE A 2 -22.55 40.31 -34.60
N ASN A 3 -22.16 40.92 -33.50
CA ASN A 3 -20.91 41.67 -33.36
C ASN A 3 -19.73 40.68 -33.36
N LYS A 4 -18.86 40.72 -34.38
CA LYS A 4 -17.71 39.79 -34.55
C LYS A 4 -16.81 39.72 -33.31
N ALA A 5 -16.79 40.76 -32.48
CA ALA A 5 -16.03 40.80 -31.23
C ALA A 5 -16.61 39.89 -30.14
N SER A 6 -17.95 39.80 -30.00
CA SER A 6 -18.57 38.99 -28.94
C SER A 6 -18.42 37.48 -29.19
N ILE A 7 -18.42 37.07 -30.46
CA ILE A 7 -18.20 35.68 -30.87
C ILE A 7 -16.76 35.23 -30.56
N ARG A 8 -15.77 36.11 -30.74
CA ARG A 8 -14.36 35.83 -30.43
C ARG A 8 -14.12 35.67 -28.93
N PHE A 9 -14.73 36.52 -28.10
CA PHE A 9 -14.64 36.41 -26.65
C PHE A 9 -15.32 35.13 -26.14
N SER A 10 -16.49 34.75 -26.68
CA SER A 10 -17.16 33.50 -26.27
C SER A 10 -16.37 32.25 -26.67
N THR A 11 -15.72 32.25 -27.84
CA THR A 11 -14.87 31.12 -28.25
C THR A 11 -13.61 30.99 -27.40
N ILE A 12 -13.00 32.10 -26.99
CA ILE A 12 -11.81 32.10 -26.12
C ILE A 12 -12.20 31.62 -24.71
N LEU A 13 -13.34 32.08 -24.18
CA LEU A 13 -13.82 31.66 -22.86
C LEU A 13 -14.21 30.17 -22.83
N ALA A 14 -14.83 29.66 -23.90
CA ALA A 14 -15.15 28.24 -24.04
C ALA A 14 -13.88 27.37 -24.15
N ALA A 15 -12.86 27.83 -24.89
CA ALA A 15 -11.58 27.14 -24.98
C ALA A 15 -10.83 27.11 -23.64
N LEU A 16 -10.87 28.22 -22.88
CA LEU A 16 -10.26 28.32 -21.56
C LEU A 16 -10.97 27.42 -20.52
N ALA A 17 -12.30 27.34 -20.58
CA ALA A 17 -13.08 26.43 -19.72
C ALA A 17 -12.80 24.94 -20.03
N MET A 18 -12.61 24.58 -21.31
CA MET A 18 -12.17 23.23 -21.70
C MET A 18 -10.77 22.90 -21.19
N LEU A 19 -9.82 23.84 -21.28
CA LEU A 19 -8.45 23.65 -20.79
C LEU A 19 -8.39 23.47 -19.26
N LEU A 20 -9.27 24.14 -18.51
CA LEU A 20 -9.36 23.99 -17.05
C LEU A 20 -10.03 22.67 -16.63
N SER A 21 -10.91 22.10 -17.46
CA SER A 21 -11.54 20.79 -17.19
C SER A 21 -10.62 19.59 -17.36
N LEU A 22 -9.49 19.76 -18.06
CA LEU A 22 -8.47 18.71 -18.27
C LEU A 22 -7.44 18.64 -17.12
N SER A 23 -7.46 19.57 -16.16
CA SER A 23 -6.45 19.65 -15.09
C SER A 23 -6.77 18.85 -13.83
N CYS A 24 -7.94 18.20 -13.74
CA CYS A 24 -8.26 17.28 -12.64
C CYS A 24 -8.15 15.84 -13.13
N SER A 25 -6.91 15.36 -13.33
CA SER A 25 -6.68 13.91 -13.28
C SER A 25 -6.36 13.53 -11.84
N GLU A 26 -7.35 12.98 -11.12
CA GLU A 26 -7.12 12.13 -9.94
C GLU A 26 -6.48 10.82 -10.44
N GLY A 27 -5.25 10.92 -10.95
CA GLY A 27 -4.43 9.76 -11.26
C GLY A 27 -3.85 9.20 -9.97
N PRO A 28 -3.69 7.88 -9.85
CA PRO A 28 -2.99 7.29 -8.70
C PRO A 28 -1.60 7.93 -8.58
N THR A 29 -1.15 8.17 -7.34
CA THR A 29 0.19 8.70 -7.07
C THR A 29 1.22 7.82 -7.78
N LYS A 30 1.97 8.42 -8.70
CA LYS A 30 3.06 7.76 -9.41
C LYS A 30 4.35 8.08 -8.69
N VAL A 31 4.83 7.18 -7.84
CA VAL A 31 6.18 7.30 -7.30
C VAL A 31 7.12 6.53 -8.23
N THR A 32 8.19 7.20 -8.66
CA THR A 32 9.21 6.58 -9.51
C THR A 32 10.24 5.92 -8.61
N VAL A 33 10.31 4.60 -8.62
CA VAL A 33 11.39 3.86 -7.94
C VAL A 33 12.54 3.77 -8.94
N ARG A 34 13.67 4.38 -8.58
CA ARG A 34 14.93 4.22 -9.32
C ARG A 34 15.69 3.08 -8.66
N ASP A 35 15.80 1.97 -9.39
CA ASP A 35 16.74 0.90 -9.07
C ASP A 35 18.11 1.32 -9.61
N ASP A 36 18.94 1.89 -8.74
CA ASP A 36 20.31 2.30 -9.09
C ASP A 36 21.24 1.09 -9.31
N ASN A 37 20.75 -0.16 -9.18
CA ASN A 37 21.58 -1.38 -9.24
C ASN A 37 21.09 -2.49 -10.21
N GLN A 38 20.02 -2.28 -10.98
CA GLN A 38 19.42 -3.27 -11.91
C GLN A 38 18.98 -4.59 -11.26
N ASP A 39 18.94 -4.64 -9.92
CA ASP A 39 18.47 -5.79 -9.15
C ASP A 39 16.98 -5.56 -8.95
N GLN A 40 16.14 -6.37 -9.60
CA GLN A 40 14.68 -6.21 -9.80
C GLN A 40 13.82 -6.19 -8.50
N VAL A 41 14.37 -5.71 -7.39
CA VAL A 41 13.74 -5.50 -6.10
C VAL A 41 12.76 -4.33 -6.20
N ALA A 42 11.48 -4.61 -6.00
CA ALA A 42 10.50 -3.55 -5.83
C ALA A 42 10.50 -3.10 -4.36
N HIS A 43 10.51 -1.80 -4.14
CA HIS A 43 10.50 -1.20 -2.82
C HIS A 43 9.27 -0.29 -2.67
N LEU A 44 8.45 -0.57 -1.66
CA LEU A 44 7.42 0.33 -1.17
C LEU A 44 7.99 1.05 0.06
N ALA A 45 8.41 2.29 -0.15
CA ALA A 45 8.91 3.16 0.90
C ALA A 45 7.82 3.48 1.94
N PRO A 46 8.20 3.94 3.15
CA PRO A 46 7.22 4.43 4.12
C PRO A 46 6.35 5.52 3.49
N ASP A 47 5.05 5.30 3.48
CA ASP A 47 4.07 6.29 3.05
C ASP A 47 3.00 6.38 4.14
N PRO A 48 2.82 7.56 4.77
CA PRO A 48 1.87 7.74 5.85
C PRO A 48 0.40 7.57 5.43
N ASN A 49 0.10 7.43 4.13
CA ASN A 49 -1.24 7.13 3.64
C ASN A 49 -1.42 5.65 3.26
N ILE A 50 -0.31 4.90 3.15
CA ILE A 50 -0.33 3.54 2.61
C ILE A 50 0.17 2.51 3.62
N LEU A 51 1.35 2.75 4.19
CA LEU A 51 2.07 1.80 5.05
C LEU A 51 2.45 2.40 6.41
N GLY A 52 1.96 3.60 6.74
CA GLY A 52 2.38 4.30 7.95
C GLY A 52 3.90 4.50 7.98
N ASN A 53 4.56 3.97 9.00
CA ASN A 53 6.01 4.02 9.18
C ASN A 53 6.74 2.75 8.69
N THR A 54 6.05 1.88 7.96
CA THR A 54 6.56 0.57 7.53
C THR A 54 7.01 0.61 6.06
N GLU A 55 8.06 -0.13 5.75
CA GLU A 55 8.61 -0.28 4.40
C GLU A 55 8.58 -1.75 3.97
N MET A 56 8.45 -2.00 2.66
CA MET A 56 8.40 -3.35 2.12
C MET A 56 9.26 -3.54 0.89
N PHE A 57 9.97 -4.67 0.87
CA PHE A 57 10.81 -5.10 -0.23
C PHE A 57 10.26 -6.39 -0.82
N PHE A 58 10.15 -6.43 -2.14
CA PHE A 58 9.79 -7.61 -2.92
C PHE A 58 11.04 -8.05 -3.67
N ILE A 59 11.69 -9.08 -3.17
CA ILE A 59 13.02 -9.53 -3.60
C ILE A 59 12.84 -10.79 -4.47
N PRO A 60 12.98 -10.70 -5.80
CA PRO A 60 12.69 -11.83 -6.69
C PRO A 60 13.67 -12.99 -6.56
N GLN A 61 14.92 -12.72 -6.17
CA GLN A 61 15.96 -13.73 -6.09
C GLN A 61 16.65 -13.72 -4.72
N THR A 62 16.41 -14.78 -3.96
CA THR A 62 17.13 -15.16 -2.74
C THR A 62 17.55 -16.62 -2.85
N ILE A 63 18.38 -17.09 -1.91
CA ILE A 63 18.80 -18.50 -1.85
C ILE A 63 17.59 -19.46 -1.78
N GLN A 64 16.46 -19.01 -1.23
CA GLN A 64 15.26 -19.83 -1.02
C GLN A 64 14.14 -19.53 -2.04
N GLY A 65 14.41 -18.81 -3.13
CA GLY A 65 13.39 -18.35 -4.09
C GLY A 65 13.11 -16.86 -3.95
N SER A 66 11.86 -16.42 -4.06
CA SER A 66 11.51 -15.01 -3.83
C SER A 66 11.21 -14.73 -2.36
N ALA A 67 11.33 -13.47 -1.95
CA ALA A 67 11.06 -13.03 -0.59
C ALA A 67 10.26 -11.74 -0.55
N ILE A 68 9.43 -11.62 0.49
CA ILE A 68 8.80 -10.36 0.92
C ILE A 68 9.40 -10.01 2.27
N TRP A 69 10.00 -8.83 2.38
CA TRP A 69 10.61 -8.34 3.60
C TRP A 69 9.93 -7.06 4.05
N VAL A 70 9.43 -7.05 5.27
CA VAL A 70 8.79 -5.91 5.91
C VAL A 70 9.70 -5.37 7.02
N ILE A 71 9.88 -4.05 7.03
CA ILE A 71 10.63 -3.34 8.06
C ILE A 71 9.68 -2.35 8.73
N ASN A 72 9.43 -2.54 10.03
CA ASN A 72 8.63 -1.62 10.83
C ASN A 72 9.53 -0.55 11.46
N GLY A 73 9.19 0.72 11.23
CA GLY A 73 9.88 1.84 11.85
C GLY A 73 9.78 1.87 13.38
N PRO A 74 10.59 2.71 14.05
CA PRO A 74 10.45 2.93 15.47
C PRO A 74 9.16 3.74 15.73
N GLY A 75 8.25 3.23 16.55
CA GLY A 75 7.07 4.00 16.94
C GLY A 75 5.95 3.16 17.54
N ALA A 76 5.46 2.18 16.79
CA ALA A 76 4.35 1.34 17.21
C ALA A 76 4.55 -0.11 16.78
N ASN A 77 3.84 -1.02 17.44
CA ASN A 77 3.75 -2.40 16.99
C ASN A 77 2.68 -2.46 15.91
N VAL A 78 2.91 -3.26 14.88
CA VAL A 78 2.01 -3.35 13.73
C VAL A 78 1.64 -4.79 13.43
N GLY A 79 0.48 -5.00 12.84
CA GLY A 79 0.15 -6.22 12.12
C GLY A 79 0.02 -5.88 10.65
N ILE A 80 0.45 -6.77 9.77
CA ILE A 80 0.39 -6.54 8.33
C ILE A 80 -0.05 -7.80 7.59
N ASP A 81 -0.91 -7.64 6.61
CA ASP A 81 -1.15 -8.67 5.61
C ASP A 81 -1.20 -8.12 4.18
N ILE A 82 -0.89 -9.01 3.25
CA ILE A 82 -0.90 -8.76 1.81
C ILE A 82 -1.67 -9.90 1.17
N ARG A 83 -2.82 -9.59 0.58
CA ARG A 83 -3.73 -10.58 -0.01
C ARG A 83 -4.00 -10.26 -1.47
N ASP A 84 -4.45 -11.24 -2.25
CA ASP A 84 -4.96 -10.97 -3.60
C ASP A 84 -6.25 -10.14 -3.51
N ARG A 85 -6.32 -9.07 -4.32
CA ARG A 85 -7.47 -8.15 -4.29
C ARG A 85 -8.77 -8.82 -4.74
N ALA A 86 -8.69 -9.74 -5.71
CA ALA A 86 -9.84 -10.44 -6.26
C ALA A 86 -10.23 -11.66 -5.43
N ASN A 87 -9.30 -12.23 -4.65
CA ASN A 87 -9.55 -13.36 -3.77
C ASN A 87 -8.75 -13.26 -2.47
N SER A 88 -9.39 -12.78 -1.41
CA SER A 88 -8.76 -12.59 -0.09
C SER A 88 -8.32 -13.90 0.60
N ALA A 89 -8.70 -15.07 0.08
CA ALA A 89 -8.18 -16.34 0.57
C ALA A 89 -6.71 -16.58 0.16
N PHE A 90 -6.21 -15.87 -0.87
CA PHE A 90 -4.82 -15.96 -1.28
C PHE A 90 -3.98 -14.93 -0.52
N ILE A 91 -3.12 -15.42 0.38
CA ILE A 91 -2.26 -14.60 1.24
C ILE A 91 -0.83 -14.67 0.68
N TYR A 92 -0.27 -13.53 0.32
CA TYR A 92 1.13 -13.41 -0.13
C TYR A 92 2.09 -13.29 1.04
N TYR A 93 1.66 -12.58 2.07
CA TYR A 93 2.41 -12.30 3.29
C TYR A 93 1.44 -11.98 4.42
N ALA A 94 1.74 -12.43 5.64
CA ALA A 94 1.07 -11.94 6.83
C ALA A 94 1.99 -12.07 8.05
N ASP A 95 1.99 -11.05 8.88
CA ASP A 95 2.61 -11.05 10.19
C ASP A 95 1.66 -10.35 11.17
N SER A 96 1.15 -11.11 12.12
CA SER A 96 0.14 -10.62 13.06
C SER A 96 0.70 -9.63 14.07
N TYR A 97 2.01 -9.71 14.38
CA TYR A 97 2.63 -8.85 15.38
C TYR A 97 4.12 -8.61 15.06
N LEU A 98 4.37 -7.50 14.40
CA LEU A 98 5.70 -6.97 14.15
C LEU A 98 6.02 -5.85 15.14
N GLY A 99 6.91 -6.14 16.09
CA GLY A 99 7.32 -5.18 17.11
C GLY A 99 7.94 -3.89 16.55
N ALA A 100 7.85 -2.80 17.31
CA ALA A 100 8.46 -1.52 16.93
C ALA A 100 9.97 -1.67 16.66
N GLY A 101 10.45 -1.16 15.52
CA GLY A 101 11.85 -1.27 15.11
C GLY A 101 12.31 -2.70 14.77
N LYS A 102 11.37 -3.64 14.55
CA LYS A 102 11.64 -5.00 14.10
C LYS A 102 11.35 -5.15 12.61
N ASN A 103 11.84 -6.25 12.06
CA ASN A 103 11.60 -6.64 10.69
C ASN A 103 11.16 -8.10 10.61
N SER A 104 10.52 -8.46 9.51
CA SER A 104 10.00 -9.80 9.28
C SER A 104 10.08 -10.13 7.80
N ALA A 105 10.61 -11.30 7.48
CA ALA A 105 10.83 -11.74 6.11
C ALA A 105 10.19 -13.10 5.88
N GLN A 106 9.45 -13.22 4.77
CA GLN A 106 8.94 -14.49 4.28
C GLN A 106 9.70 -14.84 2.99
N THR A 107 10.48 -15.91 3.05
CA THR A 107 11.25 -16.45 1.93
C THR A 107 10.52 -17.65 1.31
N GLY A 108 10.89 -18.01 0.08
CA GLY A 108 10.22 -19.12 -0.65
C GLY A 108 8.77 -18.82 -1.01
N THR A 109 8.38 -17.55 -1.01
CA THR A 109 7.04 -17.10 -1.40
C THR A 109 6.97 -16.82 -2.90
N GLN A 110 5.81 -16.42 -3.39
CA GLN A 110 5.61 -15.90 -4.74
C GLN A 110 5.29 -14.40 -4.68
N ILE A 111 6.10 -13.58 -5.34
CA ILE A 111 5.76 -12.17 -5.54
C ILE A 111 4.66 -12.06 -6.60
N PRO A 112 3.53 -11.40 -6.31
CA PRO A 112 2.42 -11.27 -7.26
C PRO A 112 2.65 -10.16 -8.27
N TRP A 113 3.61 -10.38 -9.17
CA TRP A 113 3.86 -9.49 -10.30
C TRP A 113 2.63 -9.36 -11.20
N ASN A 114 2.39 -8.16 -11.67
CA ASN A 114 1.30 -7.80 -12.59
C ASN A 114 -0.10 -8.13 -12.04
N LYS A 115 -0.26 -8.07 -10.71
CA LYS A 115 -1.52 -8.28 -10.01
C LYS A 115 -1.80 -7.14 -9.05
N TRP A 116 -3.10 -6.94 -8.80
CA TRP A 116 -3.55 -6.09 -7.71
C TRP A 116 -3.56 -6.90 -6.42
N MET A 117 -2.89 -6.37 -5.41
CA MET A 117 -2.90 -6.86 -4.05
C MET A 117 -3.61 -5.86 -3.15
N ARG A 118 -4.20 -6.36 -2.07
CA ARG A 118 -4.66 -5.56 -0.96
C ARG A 118 -3.63 -5.63 0.15
N VAL A 119 -3.12 -4.48 0.54
CA VAL A 119 -2.21 -4.33 1.66
C VAL A 119 -3.00 -3.74 2.81
N ARG A 120 -2.98 -4.41 3.96
CA ARG A 120 -3.59 -3.91 5.18
C ARG A 120 -2.54 -3.87 6.27
N LEU A 121 -2.42 -2.71 6.90
CA LEU A 121 -1.55 -2.51 8.04
C LEU A 121 -2.40 -2.00 9.20
N VAL A 122 -2.31 -2.68 10.32
CA VAL A 122 -2.90 -2.23 11.58
C VAL A 122 -1.79 -1.73 12.49
N VAL A 123 -2.01 -0.57 13.09
CA VAL A 123 -1.18 -0.03 14.17
C VAL A 123 -1.88 -0.37 15.48
N TYR A 124 -1.18 -1.08 16.37
CA TYR A 124 -1.72 -1.44 17.67
C TYR A 124 -1.55 -0.30 18.68
N LYS A 125 -2.49 -0.19 19.62
CA LYS A 125 -2.42 0.81 20.70
C LYS A 125 -1.18 0.62 21.57
N SER A 126 -0.62 1.73 22.04
CA SER A 126 0.42 1.69 23.06
C SER A 126 -0.17 1.20 24.40
N GLY A 127 0.47 0.23 25.04
CA GLY A 127 0.06 -0.28 26.36
C GLY A 127 -0.89 -1.49 26.37
N LEU A 128 -1.03 -2.21 25.25
CA LEU A 128 -1.68 -3.53 25.28
C LEU A 128 -0.99 -4.45 26.30
N SER A 129 -1.79 -5.21 27.04
CA SER A 129 -1.25 -6.14 28.02
C SER A 129 -0.47 -7.26 27.32
N GLY A 130 0.52 -7.84 28.01
CA GLY A 130 1.30 -8.95 27.44
C GLY A 130 0.42 -10.13 27.00
N ALA A 131 -0.69 -10.40 27.69
CA ALA A 131 -1.64 -11.44 27.30
C ALA A 131 -2.35 -11.12 25.97
N ILE A 132 -2.71 -9.86 25.73
CA ILE A 132 -3.29 -9.43 24.45
C ILE A 132 -2.25 -9.53 23.34
N VAL A 133 -1.02 -9.09 23.60
CA VAL A 133 0.08 -9.20 22.63
C VAL A 133 0.33 -10.66 22.24
N SER A 134 0.41 -11.57 23.21
CA SER A 134 0.55 -13.01 22.92
C SER A 134 -0.66 -13.59 22.20
N PHE A 135 -1.87 -13.12 22.50
CA PHE A 135 -3.06 -13.51 21.76
C PHE A 135 -2.97 -13.09 20.29
N ILE A 136 -2.60 -11.85 20.00
CA ILE A 136 -2.45 -11.33 18.64
C ILE A 136 -1.43 -12.17 17.86
N ASP A 137 -0.26 -12.43 18.45
CA ASP A 137 0.82 -13.21 17.83
C ASP A 137 0.36 -14.64 17.47
N LEU A 138 -0.56 -15.22 18.27
CA LEU A 138 -1.14 -16.54 18.02
C LEU A 138 -2.19 -16.59 16.91
N LEU A 139 -2.75 -15.44 16.49
CA LEU A 139 -3.77 -15.40 15.43
C LEU A 139 -3.20 -15.78 14.06
N GLY A 140 -1.90 -15.53 13.84
CA GLY A 140 -1.23 -15.90 12.60
C GLY A 140 -1.86 -15.24 11.36
N LEU A 141 -2.15 -16.03 10.33
CA LEU A 141 -2.51 -15.53 9.00
C LEU A 141 -3.87 -14.81 8.93
N ASP A 142 -4.80 -15.12 9.85
CA ASP A 142 -6.16 -14.58 9.87
C ASP A 142 -6.38 -13.50 10.94
N PHE A 143 -5.28 -12.94 11.45
CA PHE A 143 -5.34 -11.98 12.55
C PHE A 143 -6.23 -10.78 12.25
N PHE A 144 -6.22 -10.27 11.01
CA PHE A 144 -6.95 -9.07 10.65
C PHE A 144 -8.47 -9.21 10.86
N ASP A 145 -9.00 -10.43 10.76
CA ASP A 145 -10.43 -10.70 10.95
C ASP A 145 -10.78 -11.01 12.41
N SER A 146 -9.77 -11.13 13.29
CA SER A 146 -9.90 -11.54 14.70
C SER A 146 -9.44 -10.47 15.70
N ILE A 147 -8.82 -9.39 15.23
CA ILE A 147 -8.44 -8.26 16.08
C ILE A 147 -9.66 -7.39 16.39
N GLU A 148 -9.69 -6.86 17.61
CA GLU A 148 -10.82 -6.08 18.13
C GLU A 148 -10.48 -4.58 18.15
N ASP A 149 -11.47 -3.70 17.98
CA ASP A 149 -11.29 -2.24 17.92
C ASP A 149 -10.50 -1.66 19.10
N TYR A 150 -10.61 -2.25 20.30
CA TYR A 150 -9.89 -1.77 21.46
C TYR A 150 -8.37 -1.99 21.35
N MET A 151 -7.92 -2.93 20.51
CA MET A 151 -6.52 -3.23 20.24
C MET A 151 -5.89 -2.25 19.22
N ILE A 152 -6.73 -1.59 18.44
CA ILE A 152 -6.37 -0.90 17.20
C ILE A 152 -6.27 0.60 17.44
N GLU A 153 -5.13 1.19 17.10
CA GLU A 153 -4.95 2.65 17.03
C GLU A 153 -5.37 3.18 15.66
N GLN A 154 -4.93 2.52 14.60
CA GLN A 154 -5.18 2.95 13.22
C GLN A 154 -5.09 1.77 12.25
N ILE A 155 -5.86 1.84 11.16
CA ILE A 155 -5.77 0.92 10.02
C ILE A 155 -5.42 1.71 8.76
N TYR A 156 -4.48 1.19 7.99
CA TYR A 156 -4.19 1.58 6.62
C TYR A 156 -4.62 0.44 5.69
N GLU A 157 -5.49 0.72 4.74
CA GLU A 157 -5.97 -0.27 3.76
C GLU A 157 -5.84 0.31 2.35
N ASN A 158 -5.04 -0.33 1.51
CA ASN A 158 -4.79 0.15 0.15
C ASN A 158 -4.68 -0.99 -0.86
N ASP A 159 -5.20 -0.75 -2.06
CA ASP A 159 -4.96 -1.64 -3.20
C ASP A 159 -3.66 -1.18 -3.90
N VAL A 160 -2.70 -2.08 -4.03
CA VAL A 160 -1.38 -1.85 -4.64
C VAL A 160 -1.21 -2.73 -5.87
N TYR A 161 -0.64 -2.20 -6.93
CA TYR A 161 -0.24 -2.96 -8.11
C TYR A 161 1.27 -2.89 -8.26
N LEU A 162 1.92 -4.05 -8.33
CA LEU A 162 3.35 -4.17 -8.61
C LEU A 162 3.54 -4.67 -10.03
N SER A 163 4.10 -3.82 -10.88
CA SER A 163 4.50 -4.25 -12.22
C SER A 163 5.88 -4.88 -12.18
N SER A 164 6.13 -5.84 -13.08
CA SER A 164 7.44 -6.48 -13.23
C SER A 164 8.52 -5.53 -13.76
N ASP A 165 8.13 -4.37 -14.27
CA ASP A 165 8.98 -3.28 -14.78
C ASP A 165 9.25 -2.17 -13.75
N GLY A 166 8.88 -2.39 -12.47
CA GLY A 166 9.20 -1.48 -11.36
C GLY A 166 8.23 -0.31 -11.18
N ILE A 167 7.23 -0.17 -12.04
CA ILE A 167 6.12 0.77 -11.87
C ILE A 167 5.17 0.23 -10.81
N HIS A 168 4.83 1.03 -9.80
CA HIS A 168 3.74 0.70 -8.90
C HIS A 168 2.60 1.71 -9.02
N LYS A 169 1.38 1.25 -8.72
CA LYS A 169 0.18 2.09 -8.66
C LYS A 169 -0.56 1.78 -7.38
N THR A 170 -1.11 2.81 -6.75
CA THR A 170 -1.84 2.69 -5.49
C THR A 170 -3.22 3.31 -5.63
N MET A 171 -4.23 2.70 -5.01
CA MET A 171 -5.59 3.21 -4.98
C MET A 171 -6.14 3.11 -3.55
N PRO A 172 -6.60 4.23 -2.96
CA PRO A 172 -7.25 4.18 -1.66
C PRO A 172 -8.57 3.39 -1.77
N ILE A 173 -8.88 2.64 -0.72
CA ILE A 173 -10.10 1.83 -0.69
C ILE A 173 -11.27 2.70 -0.22
N LYS A 174 -12.31 2.77 -1.05
CA LYS A 174 -13.57 3.41 -0.67
C LYS A 174 -14.40 2.39 0.09
N HIS A 175 -14.50 2.54 1.41
CA HIS A 175 -15.52 1.83 2.18
C HIS A 175 -16.91 2.35 1.74
N LYS A 176 -17.80 1.42 1.36
CA LYS A 176 -19.19 1.74 0.99
C LYS A 176 -20.08 1.78 2.22
#